data_AF-A0A953YHS1-F1
#
_entry.id   AF-A0A953YHS1-F1
#
_cell.length_a   1.000
_cell.length_b   1.000
_cell.length_c   1.000
_cell.angle_alpha   90.00
_cell.angle_beta   90.00
_cell.angle_gamma   90.00
#
_symmetry.space_group_name_H-M   'P 1'
#
loop_
_entity.id
_entity.type
_entity.pdbx_description
1 polymer ?
#
loop_
_entity_poly.entity_id
_entity_poly.type
_entity_poly.pdbx_seq_one_letter_code
_entity_poly.pdbx_strand_id
1 'polypeptide(L)'
;MIAGHCGLPFTRIFDGRLWHNPGVIGMPAHDGTPRVWCSVLTPERGGLRIELVALAYDHTTAAARMRAEGLPDGYAACLETGFWPSEDVLPAAERAARGKPLDPRSVVWPWPGRISAVA
;
A
#
# COMPACT_ATOMS: atom_id res chain seq x y z
N MET A 1 5.38 8.55 -11.24
CA MET A 1 4.36 9.16 -10.37
C MET A 1 4.24 8.33 -9.12
N ILE A 2 4.24 8.98 -7.96
CA ILE A 2 3.91 8.37 -6.67
C ILE A 2 2.60 9.01 -6.22
N ALA A 3 1.58 8.20 -5.94
CA ALA A 3 0.27 8.67 -5.51
C ALA A 3 -0.39 7.64 -4.59
N GLY A 4 -1.13 8.11 -3.59
CA GLY A 4 -1.84 7.27 -2.62
C GLY A 4 -3.34 7.19 -2.91
N HIS A 5 -4.15 7.43 -1.87
CA HIS A 5 -5.62 7.54 -1.89
C HIS A 5 -6.39 6.21 -2.03
N CYS A 6 -6.02 5.29 -2.92
CA CYS A 6 -6.85 4.10 -3.18
C CYS A 6 -6.70 2.94 -2.16
N GLY A 7 -5.92 3.11 -1.09
CA GLY A 7 -5.79 2.09 -0.03
C GLY A 7 -4.87 0.90 -0.34
N LEU A 8 -4.76 0.51 -1.61
CA LEU A 8 -4.05 -0.71 -2.02
C LEU A 8 -2.60 -0.43 -2.47
N PRO A 9 -1.61 -1.14 -1.90
CA PRO A 9 -0.22 -1.03 -2.30
C PRO A 9 0.03 -1.64 -3.69
N PHE A 10 0.75 -0.93 -4.57
CA PHE A 10 1.19 -1.50 -5.84
C PHE A 10 2.37 -0.75 -6.48
N THR A 11 3.03 -1.44 -7.41
CA THR A 11 3.97 -0.85 -8.36
C THR A 11 3.63 -1.35 -9.76
N ARG A 12 3.36 -0.41 -10.67
CA ARG A 12 3.14 -0.65 -12.10
C ARG A 12 4.19 0.11 -12.91
N ILE A 13 4.74 -0.56 -13.92
CA ILE A 13 5.62 0.03 -14.92
C ILE A 13 4.95 -0.18 -16.27
N PHE A 14 4.70 0.90 -16.99
CA PHE A 14 4.10 0.88 -18.33
C PHE A 14 4.84 1.89 -19.22
N ASP A 15 5.22 1.49 -20.43
CA ASP A 15 6.01 2.31 -21.37
C ASP A 15 7.24 2.98 -20.74
N GLY A 16 7.95 2.24 -19.87
CA GLY A 16 9.11 2.74 -19.13
C GLY A 16 8.80 3.78 -18.05
N ARG A 17 7.53 4.11 -17.80
CA ARG A 17 7.08 5.04 -16.76
C ARG A 17 6.63 4.31 -15.51
N LEU A 18 6.92 4.89 -14.36
CA LEU A 18 6.55 4.37 -13.06
C LEU A 18 5.21 4.96 -12.58
N TRP A 19 4.31 4.09 -12.12
CA TRP A 19 3.19 4.45 -11.25
C TRP A 19 3.21 3.59 -9.98
N HIS A 20 3.37 4.25 -8.85
CA HIS A 20 3.55 3.61 -7.57
C HIS A 20 2.58 4.17 -6.53
N ASN A 21 1.97 3.27 -5.77
CA ASN A 21 1.22 3.57 -4.56
C ASN A 21 1.85 2.77 -3.41
N PRO A 22 2.35 3.43 -2.35
CA PRO A 22 2.98 2.74 -1.22
C PRO A 22 1.98 2.02 -0.29
N GLY A 23 0.68 2.14 -0.55
CA GLY A 23 -0.39 1.68 0.34
C GLY A 23 -0.73 2.72 1.40
N VAL A 24 -1.33 2.28 2.50
CA VAL A 24 -1.78 3.14 3.60
C VAL A 24 -1.14 2.71 4.91
N ILE A 25 -0.61 3.67 5.66
CA ILE A 25 0.05 3.46 6.95
C ILE A 25 -0.95 3.35 8.11
N GLY A 26 -2.12 3.97 8.00
CA GLY A 26 -3.11 4.09 9.07
C GLY A 26 -4.28 3.11 9.01
N MET A 27 -4.35 2.27 7.97
CA MET A 27 -5.46 1.35 7.76
C MET A 27 -5.00 0.15 6.92
N PRO A 28 -5.41 -1.09 7.25
CA PRO A 28 -5.07 -2.28 6.47
C PRO A 28 -5.55 -2.25 5.02
N ALA A 29 -5.00 -3.12 4.17
CA ALA A 29 -5.18 -3.07 2.71
C ALA A 29 -6.37 -3.91 2.16
N HIS A 30 -7.44 -4.10 2.95
CA HIS A 30 -8.58 -4.95 2.57
C HIS A 30 -8.21 -6.43 2.28
N ASP A 31 -7.04 -6.87 2.75
CA ASP A 31 -6.42 -8.14 2.38
C ASP A 31 -6.61 -9.23 3.45
N GLY A 32 -7.47 -8.98 4.44
CA GLY A 32 -7.79 -9.92 5.52
C GLY A 32 -6.68 -10.04 6.57
N THR A 33 -5.75 -9.08 6.61
CA THR A 33 -4.67 -9.04 7.60
C THR A 33 -4.64 -7.68 8.31
N PRO A 34 -4.20 -7.61 9.58
CA PRO A 34 -4.16 -6.36 10.34
C PRO A 34 -2.90 -5.53 10.05
N ARG A 35 -2.15 -5.81 8.98
CA ARG A 35 -0.90 -5.09 8.67
C ARG A 35 -1.16 -3.88 7.78
N VAL A 36 -0.29 -2.88 7.92
CA VAL A 36 -0.32 -1.64 7.13
C VAL A 36 0.87 -1.60 6.18
N TRP A 37 0.86 -0.67 5.23
CA TRP A 37 1.82 -0.70 4.12
C TRP A 37 2.57 0.62 3.97
N CYS A 38 3.83 0.51 3.61
CA CYS A 38 4.66 1.62 3.17
C CYS A 38 5.61 1.16 2.07
N SER A 39 6.47 2.07 1.59
CA SER A 39 7.56 1.69 0.71
C SER A 39 8.86 2.38 1.07
N VAL A 40 9.96 1.65 0.90
CA VAL A 40 11.31 2.19 0.91
C VAL A 40 11.76 2.39 -0.54
N LEU A 41 12.23 3.60 -0.84
CA LEU A 41 12.68 3.99 -2.17
C LEU A 41 14.18 4.25 -2.10
N THR A 42 14.97 3.45 -2.81
CA THR A 42 16.43 3.56 -2.82
C THR A 42 16.92 3.89 -4.23
N PRO A 43 17.44 5.11 -4.46
CA PRO A 43 18.08 5.44 -5.72
C PRO A 43 19.32 4.59 -5.95
N GLU A 44 19.45 4.09 -7.17
CA GLU A 44 20.58 3.28 -7.63
C GLU A 44 21.18 3.87 -8.91
N ARG A 45 22.39 3.42 -9.26
CA ARG A 45 23.11 3.93 -10.43
C ARG A 45 22.27 3.84 -11.71
N GLY A 46 21.53 2.74 -11.89
CA GLY A 46 20.74 2.43 -13.09
C GLY A 46 19.22 2.52 -12.93
N GLY A 47 18.70 2.82 -11.73
CA GLY A 47 17.26 2.89 -11.51
C GLY A 47 16.88 3.26 -10.08
N LEU A 48 15.61 3.04 -9.76
CA LEU A 48 15.04 3.18 -8.43
C LEU A 48 14.60 1.80 -7.93
N ARG A 49 15.16 1.34 -6.82
CA ARG A 49 14.61 0.18 -6.09
C ARG A 49 13.44 0.65 -5.24
N ILE A 50 12.35 -0.09 -5.32
CA ILE A 50 11.10 0.16 -4.62
C ILE A 50 10.75 -1.10 -3.84
N GLU A 51 10.74 -1.00 -2.53
CA GLU A 51 10.42 -2.10 -1.63
C GLU A 51 9.09 -1.79 -0.95
N LEU A 52 8.04 -2.49 -1.36
CA LEU A 52 6.74 -2.50 -0.69
C LEU A 52 6.84 -3.35 0.57
N VAL A 53 6.67 -2.71 1.73
CA VAL A 53 6.87 -3.31 3.04
C VAL A 53 5.53 -3.37 3.76
N ALA A 54 5.21 -4.55 4.29
CA ALA A 54 4.12 -4.73 5.25
C ALA A 54 4.65 -4.52 6.68
N LEU A 55 3.93 -3.75 7.48
CA LEU A 55 4.30 -3.42 8.86
C LEU A 55 3.26 -3.97 9.83
N ALA A 56 3.74 -4.75 10.79
CA ALA A 56 2.96 -5.10 11.97
C ALA A 56 2.98 -3.94 12.97
N TYR A 57 1.86 -3.74 13.66
CA TYR A 57 1.71 -2.76 14.73
C TYR A 57 0.71 -3.27 15.77
N ASP A 58 0.60 -2.58 16.90
CA ASP A 58 -0.38 -2.88 17.95
C ASP A 58 -1.78 -2.42 17.53
N HIS A 59 -2.36 -3.16 16.59
CA HIS A 59 -3.68 -2.91 16.04
C HIS A 59 -4.79 -3.09 17.07
N THR A 60 -4.62 -3.99 18.03
CA THR A 60 -5.57 -4.22 19.12
C THR A 60 -5.70 -2.98 20.01
N THR A 61 -4.57 -2.40 20.45
CA THR A 61 -4.61 -1.15 21.23
C THR A 61 -5.18 0.00 20.40
N ALA A 62 -4.82 0.10 19.12
CA ALA A 62 -5.37 1.14 18.24
C ALA A 62 -6.90 1.02 18.11
N ALA A 63 -7.43 -0.18 17.86
CA ALA A 63 -8.87 -0.43 17.75
C ALA A 63 -9.60 -0.20 19.09
N ALA A 64 -9.02 -0.64 20.21
CA ALA A 64 -9.57 -0.38 21.54
C ALA A 64 -9.68 1.13 21.84
N ARG A 65 -8.66 1.91 21.45
CA ARG A 65 -8.70 3.38 21.58
C ARG A 65 -9.80 3.99 20.72
N MET A 66 -9.97 3.55 19.48
CA MET A 66 -11.06 4.03 18.63
C MET A 66 -12.42 3.81 19.28
N ARG A 67 -12.65 2.63 19.87
CA ARG A 67 -13.91 2.32 20.58
C ARG A 67 -14.08 3.16 21.85
N ALA A 68 -13.02 3.35 22.62
CA ALA A 68 -13.05 4.16 23.84
C ALA A 68 -13.40 5.63 23.55
N GLU A 69 -12.93 6.16 22.42
CA GLU A 69 -13.23 7.53 21.96
C GLU A 69 -14.58 7.64 21.22
N GLY A 70 -15.36 6.56 21.12
CA GLY A 70 -16.66 6.55 20.44
C GLY A 70 -16.59 6.72 18.91
N LEU A 71 -15.45 6.39 18.29
CA LEU A 71 -15.30 6.41 16.83
C LEU A 71 -16.06 5.23 16.18
N PRO A 72 -16.40 5.30 14.88
CA PRO A 72 -17.18 4.25 14.22
C PRO A 72 -16.51 2.86 14.29
N ASP A 73 -17.24 1.87 14.80
CA ASP A 73 -16.71 0.53 15.06
C ASP A 73 -16.23 -0.19 13.80
N GLY A 74 -16.82 0.09 12.63
CA GLY A 74 -16.37 -0.48 11.36
C GLY A 74 -14.88 -0.21 11.05
N TYR A 75 -14.34 0.94 11.47
CA TYR A 75 -12.91 1.21 11.32
C TYR A 75 -12.07 0.55 12.42
N ALA A 76 -12.58 0.44 13.65
CA ALA A 76 -11.90 -0.31 14.70
C ALA A 76 -11.77 -1.80 14.32
N ALA A 77 -12.87 -2.40 13.85
CA ALA A 77 -12.88 -3.76 13.30
C ALA A 77 -11.98 -3.90 12.07
N CYS A 78 -11.86 -2.86 11.24
CA CYS A 78 -10.93 -2.86 10.11
C CYS A 78 -9.48 -3.03 10.55
N LEU A 79 -9.04 -2.31 11.60
CA LEU A 79 -7.68 -2.44 12.12
C LEU A 79 -7.38 -3.87 12.59
N GLU A 80 -8.36 -4.56 13.16
CA GLU A 80 -8.20 -5.92 13.71
C GLU A 80 -8.32 -7.02 12.65
N THR A 81 -9.22 -6.86 11.69
CA THR A 81 -9.59 -7.93 10.75
C THR A 81 -8.98 -7.77 9.37
N GLY A 82 -8.53 -6.57 9.03
CA GLY A 82 -8.05 -6.26 7.69
C GLY A 82 -9.14 -6.05 6.64
N PHE A 83 -10.41 -5.95 7.02
CA PHE A 83 -11.53 -5.69 6.10
C PHE A 83 -12.05 -4.26 6.25
N TRP A 84 -12.31 -3.59 5.14
CA TRP A 84 -12.81 -2.22 5.15
C TRP A 84 -14.31 -2.18 5.49
N PRO A 85 -14.79 -1.09 6.10
CA PRO A 85 -16.21 -0.91 6.40
C PRO A 85 -17.05 -0.59 5.16
N SER A 86 -16.44 -0.18 4.04
CA SER A 86 -17.10 0.04 2.74
C SER A 86 -16.14 -0.29 1.59
N GLU A 87 -16.72 -0.71 0.47
CA GLU A 87 -16.05 -1.03 -0.79
C GLU A 87 -16.54 -0.14 -1.95
N ASP A 88 -17.28 0.94 -1.66
CA ASP A 88 -17.98 1.74 -2.69
C ASP A 88 -17.02 2.37 -3.71
N VAL A 89 -15.78 2.61 -3.31
CA VAL A 89 -14.71 3.17 -4.15
C VAL A 89 -13.93 2.10 -4.92
N LEU A 90 -14.13 0.81 -4.63
CA LEU A 90 -13.36 -0.27 -5.24
C LEU A 90 -13.97 -0.70 -6.57
N PRO A 91 -13.17 -0.80 -7.65
CA PRO A 91 -13.60 -1.45 -8.86
C PRO A 91 -13.88 -2.95 -8.62
N ALA A 92 -14.59 -3.58 -9.57
CA ALA A 92 -15.08 -4.96 -9.39
C ALA A 92 -13.96 -5.99 -9.18
N ALA A 93 -12.79 -5.79 -9.81
CA ALA A 93 -11.66 -6.72 -9.69
C ALA A 93 -11.07 -6.69 -8.27
N GLU A 94 -10.94 -5.51 -7.68
CA GLU A 94 -10.41 -5.30 -6.33
C GLU A 94 -11.38 -5.83 -5.26
N ARG A 95 -12.69 -5.63 -5.45
CA ARG A 95 -13.71 -6.26 -4.57
C ARG A 95 -13.64 -7.79 -4.61
N ALA A 96 -13.48 -8.36 -5.80
CA ALA A 96 -13.31 -9.82 -5.96
C ALA A 96 -11.96 -10.35 -5.39
N ALA A 97 -11.01 -9.46 -5.11
CA ALA A 97 -9.74 -9.78 -4.47
C ALA A 97 -9.76 -9.59 -2.95
N ARG A 98 -10.88 -9.15 -2.36
CA ARG A 98 -11.08 -9.01 -0.92
C ARG A 98 -10.57 -10.21 -0.14
N GLY A 99 -9.85 -9.94 0.96
CA GLY A 99 -9.38 -10.96 1.88
C GLY A 99 -8.29 -11.87 1.32
N LYS A 100 -7.75 -11.57 0.14
CA LYS A 100 -6.57 -12.24 -0.39
C LYS A 100 -5.33 -11.48 0.10
N PRO A 101 -4.50 -12.08 0.98
CA PRO A 101 -3.32 -11.42 1.52
C PRO A 101 -2.41 -10.92 0.40
N LEU A 102 -1.95 -9.67 0.52
CA LEU A 102 -0.94 -9.11 -0.35
C LEU A 102 0.46 -9.44 0.18
N ASP A 103 1.44 -9.64 -0.69
CA ASP A 103 2.81 -9.95 -0.28
C ASP A 103 3.74 -8.74 -0.45
N PRO A 104 4.69 -8.54 0.50
CA PRO A 104 5.79 -7.61 0.31
C PRO A 104 6.51 -7.88 -1.01
N ARG A 105 6.97 -6.82 -1.68
CA ARG A 105 7.54 -6.93 -3.03
C ARG A 105 8.65 -5.92 -3.25
N SER A 106 9.74 -6.37 -3.88
CA SER A 106 10.78 -5.49 -4.40
C SER A 106 10.66 -5.36 -5.92
N VAL A 107 10.74 -4.14 -6.43
CA VAL A 107 10.72 -3.82 -7.87
C VAL A 107 11.83 -2.82 -8.17
N VAL A 108 12.57 -3.05 -9.26
CA VAL A 108 13.53 -2.07 -9.77
C VAL A 108 12.91 -1.41 -11.00
N TRP A 109 12.76 -0.08 -10.95
CA TRP A 109 12.39 0.72 -12.11
C TRP A 109 13.66 1.34 -12.72
N PRO A 110 14.05 0.98 -13.95
CA PRO A 110 15.26 1.52 -14.57
C PRO A 110 15.08 3.01 -14.87
N TRP A 111 16.17 3.78 -14.81
CA TRP A 111 16.14 5.17 -15.27
C TRP A 111 15.88 5.17 -16.78
N PRO A 112 14.81 5.85 -17.25
CA PRO A 112 14.63 6.09 -18.68
C PRO A 112 15.90 6.74 -19.21
N GLY A 113 16.44 6.19 -20.31
CA GLY A 113 17.81 6.39 -20.77
C GLY A 113 18.43 7.72 -20.34
N ARG A 114 19.51 7.64 -19.54
CA ARG A 114 20.40 8.79 -19.39
C ARG A 114 20.79 9.20 -20.79
N ILE A 115 20.42 10.40 -21.22
CA ILE A 115 21.16 11.06 -22.30
C ILE A 115 22.58 11.10 -21.76
N SER A 116 23.45 10.24 -22.27
CA SER A 116 24.88 10.39 -22.07
C SER A 116 25.20 11.78 -22.59
N ALA A 117 25.42 12.74 -21.68
CA ALA A 117 26.14 13.94 -22.02
C ALA A 117 27.54 13.46 -22.38
N VAL A 118 27.76 13.27 -23.68
CA VAL A 118 29.10 13.17 -24.23
C VAL A 118 29.63 14.59 -24.28
N ALA A 119 30.56 14.89 -23.39
CA ALA A 119 31.61 15.91 -23.54
C ALA A 119 32.76 15.52 -22.61
#